data_AF-A0A2E8YTX2-F1
#
_entry.id   AF-A0A2E8YTX2-F1
#
_cell.length_a   1.000
_cell.length_b   1.000
_cell.length_c   1.000
_cell.angle_alpha   90.00
_cell.angle_beta   90.00
_cell.angle_gamma   90.00
#
_symmetry.space_group_name_H-M   'P 1'
#
loop_
_entity.id
_entity.type
_entity.pdbx_description
1 polymer ?
#
loop_
_entity_poly.entity_id
_entity_poly.type
_entity_poly.pdbx_seq_one_letter_code
_entity_poly.pdbx_strand_id
1 'polypeptide(L)'
;MLGLVVAGLMLAAGVAVPVAPANADADGPPVLTGKTTRTKTSVVQHTRVRWKGKWKNPTYIKSVGVPGIGTLDLVCLPNNTMIRLGVNHRSLETQMWMQKFEKKNRRYVVAVKNARVYQYANIYDDGTGGTGFYTHEGLNKKPGVENRSRGSYMYGVISQRAGRNADGSSVTTRPVTTFEMTWNWNNLNKQRRKQSCTIDIKLTTHFDRRMSLTWHGEADGSPREKSWILPGIGRLFLSCPAGGEERPSIWLNPYTDDARLYIEDVEGEGLVPLHRTEVSLGYDDSTGLVGPYPLPSNGSLRIQATRAGNERWLMLSSLFKLNDPDPQRNFCEVATGYYDR
;
A
#
# COMPACT_ATOMS: atom_id res chain seq x y z
N MET A 1 -18.83 29.11 -78.20
CA MET A 1 -17.63 28.45 -77.63
C MET A 1 -17.80 28.46 -76.12
N LEU A 2 -18.53 27.49 -75.54
CA LEU A 2 -18.00 26.25 -74.97
C LEU A 2 -16.66 26.44 -74.23
N GLY A 3 -16.73 26.31 -72.90
CA GLY A 3 -15.59 26.35 -72.00
C GLY A 3 -16.03 26.21 -70.54
N LEU A 4 -16.71 25.11 -70.24
CA LEU A 4 -17.08 24.68 -68.89
C LEU A 4 -15.80 24.36 -68.10
N VAL A 5 -15.57 25.01 -66.95
CA VAL A 5 -14.65 24.51 -65.91
C VAL A 5 -15.41 24.55 -64.59
N VAL A 6 -15.88 23.36 -64.17
CA VAL A 6 -16.54 23.13 -62.90
C VAL A 6 -15.47 22.97 -61.83
N ALA A 7 -15.38 23.93 -60.92
CA ALA A 7 -14.57 23.83 -59.72
C ALA A 7 -15.26 22.93 -58.69
N GLY A 8 -14.69 21.75 -58.45
CA GLY A 8 -15.12 20.84 -57.38
C GLY A 8 -14.72 21.37 -56.01
N LEU A 9 -15.71 21.79 -55.22
CA LEU A 9 -15.54 22.12 -53.82
C LEU A 9 -15.50 20.82 -53.00
N MET A 10 -14.33 20.43 -52.50
CA MET A 10 -14.23 19.34 -51.51
C MET A 10 -14.74 19.83 -50.15
N LEU A 11 -15.86 19.28 -49.70
CA LEU A 11 -16.32 19.39 -48.31
C LEU A 11 -15.43 18.52 -47.41
N ALA A 12 -14.52 19.16 -46.67
CA ALA A 12 -13.86 18.53 -45.53
C ALA A 12 -14.86 18.45 -44.36
N ALA A 13 -15.48 17.28 -44.19
CA ALA A 13 -16.25 16.97 -42.99
C ALA A 13 -15.27 16.79 -41.81
N GLY A 14 -15.06 17.88 -41.07
CA GLY A 14 -14.37 17.85 -39.78
C GLY A 14 -15.19 17.04 -38.77
N VAL A 15 -14.73 15.83 -38.46
CA VAL A 15 -15.24 15.07 -37.33
C VAL A 15 -14.73 15.75 -36.06
N ALA A 16 -15.57 16.61 -35.48
CA ALA A 16 -15.34 17.13 -34.14
C ALA A 16 -15.48 15.95 -33.16
N VAL A 17 -14.35 15.39 -32.72
CA VAL A 17 -14.32 14.48 -31.57
C VAL A 17 -14.72 15.32 -30.35
N PRO A 18 -15.81 14.99 -29.64
CA PRO A 18 -16.10 15.68 -28.40
C PRO A 18 -14.99 15.33 -27.39
N VAL A 19 -14.15 16.33 -27.09
CA VAL A 19 -13.30 16.30 -25.91
C VAL A 19 -14.25 16.25 -24.71
N ALA A 20 -14.42 15.07 -24.15
CA ALA A 20 -15.16 14.92 -22.91
C ALA A 20 -14.46 15.78 -21.83
N PRO A 21 -15.19 16.62 -21.08
CA PRO A 21 -14.59 17.38 -20.01
C PRO A 21 -14.04 16.40 -18.98
N ALA A 22 -12.72 16.44 -18.79
CA ALA A 22 -12.09 16.00 -17.57
C ALA A 22 -12.63 16.88 -16.44
N ASN A 23 -13.48 16.30 -15.59
CA ASN A 23 -13.70 16.62 -14.18
C ASN A 23 -15.12 16.22 -13.76
N ALA A 24 -15.21 15.07 -13.11
CA ALA A 24 -16.13 14.86 -11.99
C ALA A 24 -15.55 13.72 -11.16
N ASP A 25 -15.04 14.07 -9.98
CA ASP A 25 -14.79 13.14 -8.87
C ASP A 25 -16.08 12.35 -8.60
N ALA A 26 -16.23 11.19 -9.23
CA ALA A 26 -17.24 10.20 -8.85
C ALA A 26 -16.70 9.39 -7.65
N ASP A 27 -16.42 10.10 -6.55
CA ASP A 27 -16.15 9.52 -5.23
C ASP A 27 -17.46 8.95 -4.65
N GLY A 28 -17.95 7.86 -5.24
CA GLY A 28 -18.95 7.03 -4.59
C GLY A 28 -18.31 6.41 -3.33
N PRO A 29 -18.93 6.51 -2.13
CA PRO A 29 -18.38 5.87 -0.95
C PRO A 29 -18.26 4.36 -1.22
N PRO A 30 -17.11 3.73 -0.95
CA PRO A 30 -16.96 2.32 -1.23
C PRO A 30 -17.98 1.53 -0.41
N VAL A 31 -18.47 0.41 -0.96
CA VAL A 31 -19.42 -0.46 -0.26
C VAL A 31 -18.72 -1.02 0.99
N LEU A 32 -19.08 -0.48 2.16
CA LEU A 32 -18.55 -0.90 3.45
C LEU A 32 -19.28 -2.18 3.87
N THR A 33 -18.61 -3.31 3.73
CA THR A 33 -19.08 -4.61 4.21
C THR A 33 -18.33 -4.95 5.50
N GLY A 34 -19.03 -5.54 6.49
CA GLY A 34 -18.42 -5.94 7.78
C GLY A 34 -18.80 -5.03 8.95
N LYS A 35 -18.20 -5.28 10.12
CA LYS A 35 -18.40 -4.42 11.29
C LYS A 35 -17.53 -3.18 11.08
N THR A 36 -18.18 -2.05 10.84
CA THR A 36 -17.52 -0.78 10.55
C THR A 36 -17.73 0.18 11.72
N THR A 37 -16.64 0.76 12.20
CA THR A 37 -16.68 1.90 13.14
C THR A 37 -16.19 3.11 12.38
N ARG A 38 -17.00 4.17 12.29
CA ARG A 38 -16.66 5.39 11.57
C ARG A 38 -16.73 6.59 12.50
N THR A 39 -15.71 7.42 12.46
CA THR A 39 -15.69 8.75 13.07
C THR A 39 -15.62 9.81 11.96
N LYS A 40 -15.57 11.09 12.33
CA LYS A 40 -15.33 12.17 11.36
C LYS A 40 -13.94 12.06 10.71
N THR A 41 -12.97 11.48 11.42
CA THR A 41 -11.55 11.49 11.04
C THR A 41 -11.02 10.11 10.66
N SER A 42 -11.74 9.03 10.94
CA SER A 42 -11.28 7.68 10.65
C SER A 42 -12.39 6.69 10.31
N VAL A 43 -12.03 5.60 9.66
CA VAL A 43 -12.86 4.41 9.53
C VAL A 43 -12.05 3.16 9.85
N VAL A 44 -12.64 2.27 10.65
CA VAL A 44 -12.10 0.95 11.00
C VAL A 44 -13.09 -0.10 10.54
N GLN A 45 -12.65 -1.04 9.71
CA GLN A 45 -13.48 -2.09 9.13
C GLN A 45 -12.95 -3.46 9.48
N HIS A 46 -13.81 -4.30 10.06
CA HIS A 46 -13.50 -5.70 10.32
C HIS A 46 -14.28 -6.61 9.38
N THR A 47 -13.55 -7.38 8.57
CA THR A 47 -14.10 -8.27 7.56
C THR A 47 -13.51 -9.65 7.68
N ARG A 48 -14.38 -10.65 7.78
CA ARG A 48 -14.00 -12.07 7.86
C ARG A 48 -14.72 -12.87 6.79
N VAL A 49 -13.97 -13.66 6.03
CA VAL A 49 -14.48 -14.76 5.20
C VAL A 49 -14.17 -16.07 5.89
N ARG A 50 -15.18 -16.94 6.03
CA ARG A 50 -15.05 -18.23 6.70
C ARG A 50 -15.98 -19.23 6.08
N TRP A 51 -15.50 -20.45 5.88
CA TRP A 51 -16.35 -21.57 5.51
C TRP A 51 -15.82 -22.91 6.02
N LYS A 52 -16.74 -23.88 6.09
CA LYS A 52 -16.45 -25.31 6.27
C LYS A 52 -17.17 -26.08 5.17
N GLY A 53 -16.53 -27.09 4.58
CA GLY A 53 -17.08 -27.74 3.39
C GLY A 53 -18.33 -28.60 3.63
N LYS A 54 -18.77 -28.75 4.88
CA LYS A 54 -20.09 -29.31 5.24
C LYS A 54 -21.25 -28.29 5.17
N TRP A 55 -20.95 -27.00 4.93
CA TRP A 55 -21.97 -25.97 4.79
C TRP A 55 -22.63 -26.04 3.42
N LYS A 56 -23.95 -25.85 3.37
CA LYS A 56 -24.74 -25.91 2.12
C LYS A 56 -24.33 -24.80 1.15
N ASN A 57 -24.26 -23.56 1.64
CA ASN A 57 -23.93 -22.37 0.84
C ASN A 57 -22.70 -21.64 1.42
N PRO A 58 -21.48 -22.17 1.23
CA PRO A 58 -20.26 -21.54 1.76
C PRO A 58 -19.90 -20.27 0.97
N THR A 59 -19.65 -19.18 1.69
CA THR A 59 -19.09 -17.95 1.12
C THR A 59 -17.57 -18.07 1.04
N TYR A 60 -17.04 -18.06 -0.18
CA TYR A 60 -15.59 -18.18 -0.43
C TYR A 60 -14.88 -16.84 -0.59
N ILE A 61 -15.62 -15.79 -0.95
CA ILE A 61 -15.09 -14.47 -1.25
C ILE A 61 -15.87 -13.45 -0.44
N LYS A 62 -15.15 -12.49 0.16
CA LYS A 62 -15.78 -11.32 0.77
C LYS A 62 -14.94 -10.09 0.43
N SER A 63 -15.55 -9.12 -0.23
CA SER A 63 -14.95 -7.84 -0.56
C SER A 63 -15.12 -6.88 0.61
N VAL A 64 -14.21 -5.92 0.77
CA VAL A 64 -14.31 -4.78 1.68
C VAL A 64 -13.78 -3.52 0.98
N GLY A 65 -14.47 -2.40 1.16
CA GLY A 65 -14.05 -1.11 0.61
C GLY A 65 -12.72 -0.61 1.18
N VAL A 66 -11.87 -0.04 0.33
CA VAL A 66 -10.68 0.73 0.72
C VAL A 66 -10.94 2.20 0.33
N PRO A 67 -11.18 3.10 1.31
CA PRO A 67 -11.59 4.48 1.03
C PRO A 67 -10.68 5.22 0.04
N GLY A 68 -11.30 5.78 -1.01
CA GLY A 68 -10.60 6.54 -2.05
C GLY A 68 -9.75 5.73 -3.02
N ILE A 69 -9.69 4.40 -2.88
CA ILE A 69 -8.83 3.54 -3.70
C ILE A 69 -9.66 2.52 -4.50
N GLY A 70 -10.53 1.76 -3.83
CA GLY A 70 -11.31 0.70 -4.46
C GLY A 70 -11.77 -0.37 -3.48
N THR A 71 -11.50 -1.64 -3.78
CA THR A 71 -11.93 -2.78 -2.97
C THR A 71 -10.82 -3.78 -2.73
N LEU A 72 -10.88 -4.47 -1.59
CA LEU A 72 -10.01 -5.57 -1.23
C LEU A 72 -10.85 -6.84 -1.07
N ASP A 73 -10.59 -7.84 -1.89
CA ASP A 73 -11.22 -9.15 -1.83
C ASP A 73 -10.43 -10.11 -0.96
N LEU A 74 -11.10 -10.71 0.02
CA LEU A 74 -10.59 -11.88 0.75
C LEU A 74 -11.07 -13.14 0.02
N VAL A 75 -10.17 -13.84 -0.66
CA VAL A 75 -10.47 -15.05 -1.43
C VAL A 75 -9.97 -16.27 -0.67
N CYS A 76 -10.90 -17.11 -0.20
CA CYS A 76 -10.62 -18.29 0.62
C CYS A 76 -10.92 -19.58 -0.17
N LEU A 77 -10.36 -19.75 -1.37
CA LEU A 77 -10.59 -20.94 -2.21
C LEU A 77 -9.42 -21.94 -2.10
N PRO A 78 -9.64 -23.27 -2.09
CA PRO A 78 -8.57 -24.26 -1.92
C PRO A 78 -7.35 -24.08 -2.85
N ASN A 79 -7.60 -23.81 -4.13
CA ASN A 79 -6.58 -23.61 -5.17
C ASN A 79 -6.27 -22.13 -5.46
N ASN A 80 -6.86 -21.20 -4.71
CA ASN A 80 -6.80 -19.78 -5.02
C ASN A 80 -6.96 -18.91 -3.77
N THR A 81 -6.28 -19.26 -2.66
CA THR A 81 -6.29 -18.41 -1.47
C THR A 81 -5.41 -17.18 -1.70
N MET A 82 -6.00 -16.00 -1.62
CA MET A 82 -5.31 -14.72 -1.87
C MET A 82 -6.04 -13.57 -1.20
N ILE A 83 -5.36 -12.44 -1.13
CA ILE A 83 -6.02 -11.13 -1.11
C ILE A 83 -5.84 -10.46 -2.46
N ARG A 84 -6.89 -9.79 -2.95
CA ARG A 84 -6.86 -9.12 -4.25
C ARG A 84 -7.36 -7.69 -4.10
N LEU A 85 -6.51 -6.74 -4.44
CA LEU A 85 -6.84 -5.32 -4.50
C LEU A 85 -7.36 -5.00 -5.90
N GLY A 86 -8.56 -4.43 -5.98
CA GLY A 86 -9.12 -3.80 -7.16
C GLY A 86 -9.18 -2.29 -6.98
N VAL A 87 -8.77 -1.52 -7.99
CA VAL A 87 -8.70 -0.05 -7.92
C VAL A 87 -9.71 0.60 -8.85
N ASN A 88 -10.16 1.81 -8.49
CA ASN A 88 -11.08 2.60 -9.32
C ASN A 88 -10.35 3.28 -10.48
N HIS A 89 -9.11 3.72 -10.25
CA HIS A 89 -8.29 4.47 -11.22
C HIS A 89 -6.90 3.88 -11.30
N ARG A 90 -6.44 3.63 -12.53
CA ARG A 90 -5.10 3.10 -12.82
C ARG A 90 -4.08 4.18 -13.22
N SER A 91 -4.55 5.38 -13.55
CA SER A 91 -3.69 6.56 -13.78
C SER A 91 -2.93 6.97 -12.51
N LEU A 92 -3.45 6.59 -11.34
CA LEU A 92 -2.79 6.70 -10.06
C LEU A 92 -2.05 5.40 -9.74
N GLU A 93 -0.84 5.52 -9.19
CA GLU A 93 -0.13 4.35 -8.70
C GLU A 93 -0.67 3.96 -7.32
N THR A 94 -1.15 2.73 -7.22
CA THR A 94 -1.64 2.13 -5.98
C THR A 94 -0.73 0.98 -5.58
N GLN A 95 -0.29 0.98 -4.33
CA GLN A 95 0.57 -0.08 -3.77
C GLN A 95 -0.08 -0.67 -2.53
N MET A 96 -0.08 -2.00 -2.45
CA MET A 96 -0.37 -2.77 -1.24
C MET A 96 0.90 -3.45 -0.78
N TRP A 97 1.51 -2.88 0.25
CA TRP A 97 2.71 -3.39 0.90
C TRP A 97 2.35 -4.30 2.07
N MET A 98 3.05 -5.41 2.21
CA MET A 98 2.74 -6.44 3.19
C MET A 98 4.00 -7.05 3.79
N GLN A 99 4.03 -7.20 5.11
CA GLN A 99 4.92 -8.12 5.83
C GLN A 99 4.15 -9.40 6.13
N LYS A 100 4.45 -10.48 5.41
CA LYS A 100 3.73 -11.75 5.46
C LYS A 100 4.46 -12.77 6.33
N PHE A 101 3.88 -13.14 7.47
CA PHE A 101 4.45 -14.11 8.40
C PHE A 101 3.74 -15.46 8.32
N GLU A 102 4.52 -16.53 8.18
CA GLU A 102 4.00 -17.88 8.03
C GLU A 102 4.82 -18.89 8.82
N LYS A 103 4.21 -20.03 9.14
CA LYS A 103 4.92 -21.20 9.66
C LYS A 103 5.11 -22.24 8.54
N LYS A 104 6.34 -22.34 8.01
CA LYS A 104 6.71 -23.33 6.97
C LYS A 104 7.66 -24.36 7.56
N ASN A 105 7.34 -25.65 7.42
CA ASN A 105 8.19 -26.76 7.92
C ASN A 105 8.65 -26.56 9.38
N ARG A 106 7.70 -26.15 10.24
CA ARG A 106 7.89 -25.80 11.67
C ARG A 106 8.75 -24.56 11.95
N ARG A 107 9.26 -23.86 10.93
CA ARG A 107 10.02 -22.62 11.05
C ARG A 107 9.15 -21.40 10.75
N TYR A 108 9.43 -20.29 11.40
CA TYR A 108 8.81 -19.00 11.08
C TYR A 108 9.54 -18.38 9.89
N VAL A 109 8.77 -17.99 8.89
CA VAL A 109 9.26 -17.27 7.73
C VAL A 109 8.53 -15.95 7.59
N VAL A 110 9.20 -14.99 6.98
CA VAL A 110 8.64 -13.70 6.60
C VAL A 110 8.90 -13.46 5.12
N ALA A 111 8.00 -12.71 4.47
CA ALA A 111 8.24 -12.14 3.16
C ALA A 111 7.67 -10.73 3.10
N VAL A 112 8.41 -9.79 2.52
CA VAL A 112 7.83 -8.50 2.13
C VAL A 112 7.35 -8.55 0.69
N LYS A 113 6.12 -8.12 0.48
CA LYS A 113 5.43 -8.16 -0.81
C LYS A 113 4.85 -6.80 -1.14
N ASN A 114 4.95 -6.41 -2.41
CA ASN A 114 4.30 -5.23 -2.95
C ASN A 114 3.39 -5.66 -4.11
N ALA A 115 2.09 -5.66 -3.88
CA ALA A 115 1.10 -5.88 -4.92
C ALA A 115 0.69 -4.51 -5.46
N ARG A 116 1.06 -4.22 -6.71
CA ARG A 116 0.97 -2.88 -7.30
C ARG A 116 -0.02 -2.83 -8.46
N VAL A 117 -0.74 -1.72 -8.56
CA VAL A 117 -1.49 -1.30 -9.74
C VAL A 117 -0.99 0.07 -10.20
N TYR A 118 -0.59 0.17 -11.46
CA TYR A 118 -0.12 1.39 -12.10
C TYR A 118 -0.41 1.34 -13.61
N GLN A 119 -0.56 2.51 -14.23
CA GLN A 119 -0.61 2.67 -15.68
C GLN A 119 0.76 2.97 -16.29
N TYR A 120 1.60 3.74 -15.59
CA TYR A 120 2.89 4.22 -16.08
C TYR A 120 4.03 3.66 -15.21
N ALA A 121 4.94 2.87 -15.79
CA ALA A 121 6.04 2.24 -15.05
C ALA A 121 7.15 3.23 -14.65
N ASN A 122 7.31 4.29 -15.44
CA ASN A 122 8.30 5.35 -15.30
C ASN A 122 7.82 6.63 -16.03
N ILE A 123 8.67 7.65 -16.07
CA ILE A 123 8.33 8.97 -16.61
C ILE A 123 8.06 9.00 -18.12
N TYR A 124 8.64 8.07 -18.88
CA TYR A 124 8.54 8.00 -20.35
C TYR A 124 7.52 6.97 -20.85
N ASP A 125 6.84 6.28 -19.94
CA ASP A 125 5.83 5.28 -20.31
C ASP A 125 4.62 5.98 -20.95
N ASP A 126 4.12 5.42 -22.05
CA ASP A 126 2.95 5.93 -22.76
C ASP A 126 1.62 5.39 -22.16
N GLY A 127 1.71 4.52 -21.15
CA GLY A 127 0.59 3.91 -20.45
C GLY A 127 0.19 2.55 -21.01
N THR A 128 0.91 2.02 -22.00
CA THR A 128 0.66 0.68 -22.57
C THR A 128 1.33 -0.43 -21.77
N GLY A 129 2.40 -0.12 -21.04
CA GLY A 129 3.19 -1.08 -20.24
C GLY A 129 2.67 -1.31 -18.81
N GLY A 130 1.57 -0.66 -18.44
CA GLY A 130 0.98 -0.73 -17.10
C GLY A 130 0.36 -2.08 -16.74
N THR A 131 -0.12 -2.16 -15.51
CA THR A 131 -0.85 -3.32 -14.97
C THR A 131 -2.36 -3.27 -15.22
N GLY A 132 -3.05 -4.37 -14.87
CA GLY A 132 -4.50 -4.43 -14.81
C GLY A 132 -5.11 -3.57 -13.69
N PHE A 133 -6.45 -3.55 -13.58
CA PHE A 133 -7.16 -2.88 -12.46
C PHE A 133 -7.07 -3.66 -11.15
N TYR A 134 -6.46 -4.85 -11.19
CA TYR A 134 -6.39 -5.77 -10.08
C TYR A 134 -4.96 -6.26 -9.88
N THR A 135 -4.58 -6.38 -8.63
CA THR A 135 -3.33 -7.00 -8.19
C THR A 135 -3.62 -7.89 -6.98
N HIS A 136 -2.76 -8.86 -6.69
CA HIS A 136 -3.02 -9.82 -5.63
C HIS A 136 -1.76 -10.35 -4.98
N GLU A 137 -1.90 -10.83 -3.75
CA GLU A 137 -0.90 -11.65 -3.06
C GLU A 137 -1.50 -13.00 -2.72
N GLY A 138 -0.84 -14.07 -3.18
CA GLY A 138 -1.23 -15.44 -2.88
C GLY A 138 -0.91 -15.80 -1.44
N LEU A 139 -1.88 -16.36 -0.71
CA LEU A 139 -1.64 -16.85 0.65
C LEU A 139 -1.13 -18.30 0.65
N ASN A 140 -1.44 -19.07 -0.40
CA ASN A 140 -0.98 -20.45 -0.53
C ASN A 140 0.47 -20.55 -1.03
N LYS A 141 1.11 -21.68 -0.75
CA LYS A 141 2.39 -22.05 -1.37
C LYS A 141 2.21 -22.46 -2.83
N LYS A 142 3.31 -22.42 -3.59
CA LYS A 142 3.47 -23.11 -4.87
C LYS A 142 4.77 -23.93 -4.85
N PRO A 143 4.83 -25.09 -5.55
CA PRO A 143 3.72 -25.74 -6.25
C PRO A 143 2.78 -26.52 -5.31
N GLY A 144 1.48 -26.56 -5.66
CA GLY A 144 0.45 -27.36 -4.97
C GLY A 144 -0.32 -26.64 -3.85
N VAL A 145 -1.47 -27.20 -3.47
CA VAL A 145 -2.33 -26.64 -2.41
C VAL A 145 -1.79 -27.04 -1.03
N GLU A 146 -1.34 -26.06 -0.26
CA GLU A 146 -0.98 -26.26 1.15
C GLU A 146 -2.17 -26.79 1.92
N ASN A 147 -2.04 -28.01 2.44
CA ASN A 147 -3.13 -28.67 3.13
C ASN A 147 -3.55 -27.95 4.42
N ARG A 148 -2.61 -27.27 5.08
CA ARG A 148 -2.83 -26.64 6.40
C ARG A 148 -2.01 -25.37 6.53
N SER A 149 -2.67 -24.28 6.93
CA SER A 149 -2.03 -23.09 7.49
C SER A 149 -2.62 -22.83 8.88
N ARG A 150 -1.75 -22.50 9.84
CA ARG A 150 -2.15 -22.18 11.22
C ARG A 150 -1.30 -21.03 11.77
N GLY A 151 -1.97 -20.01 12.27
CA GLY A 151 -1.35 -18.86 12.94
C GLY A 151 -0.53 -17.98 12.01
N SER A 152 -0.84 -17.98 10.71
CA SER A 152 -0.22 -17.03 9.77
C SER A 152 -0.92 -15.68 9.85
N TYR A 153 -0.14 -14.62 9.69
CA TYR A 153 -0.61 -13.24 9.80
C TYR A 153 0.20 -12.32 8.89
N MET A 154 -0.33 -11.13 8.62
CA MET A 154 0.39 -10.08 7.93
C MET A 154 -0.04 -8.71 8.41
N TYR A 155 0.89 -7.78 8.32
CA TYR A 155 0.65 -6.34 8.45
C TYR A 155 0.84 -5.70 7.08
N GLY A 156 0.13 -4.63 6.80
CA GLY A 156 0.30 -3.95 5.54
C GLY A 156 -0.24 -2.55 5.49
N VAL A 157 0.08 -1.90 4.37
CA VAL A 157 -0.35 -0.55 4.05
C VAL A 157 -0.77 -0.49 2.58
N ILE A 158 -1.91 0.16 2.34
CA ILE A 158 -2.47 0.43 1.03
C ILE A 158 -2.45 1.94 0.86
N SER A 159 -1.74 2.39 -0.18
CA SER A 159 -1.55 3.81 -0.48
C SER A 159 -1.71 4.06 -1.97
N GLN A 160 -2.16 5.26 -2.29
CA GLN A 160 -2.30 5.73 -3.67
C GLN A 160 -1.59 7.08 -3.83
N ARG A 161 -0.89 7.25 -4.95
CA ARG A 161 -0.04 8.40 -5.27
C ARG A 161 -0.15 8.76 -6.75
N ALA A 162 0.49 9.84 -7.17
CA ALA A 162 0.62 10.19 -8.57
C ALA A 162 1.20 9.02 -9.38
N GLY A 163 0.84 8.91 -10.67
CA GLY A 163 1.56 8.04 -11.59
C GLY A 163 3.01 8.52 -11.76
N ARG A 164 3.93 7.62 -12.10
CA ARG A 164 5.37 7.95 -12.27
C ARG A 164 5.69 8.84 -13.47
N ASN A 165 4.71 9.08 -14.33
CA ASN A 165 4.76 10.01 -15.44
C ASN A 165 4.41 11.45 -15.06
N ALA A 166 4.11 11.70 -13.79
CA ALA A 166 3.77 13.03 -13.29
C ALA A 166 4.48 13.29 -11.97
N ASP A 167 4.63 14.58 -11.63
CA ASP A 167 5.20 15.01 -10.35
C ASP A 167 4.46 14.39 -9.16
N GLY A 168 5.17 14.14 -8.06
CA GLY A 168 4.61 13.55 -6.85
C GLY A 168 3.47 14.37 -6.24
N SER A 169 3.45 15.68 -6.46
CA SER A 169 2.42 16.63 -6.04
C SER A 169 1.29 16.83 -7.05
N SER A 170 1.33 16.20 -8.22
CA SER A 170 0.30 16.33 -9.27
C SER A 170 -1.09 15.86 -8.81
N VAL A 171 -1.17 15.11 -7.71
CA VAL A 171 -2.41 14.68 -7.09
C VAL A 171 -2.43 15.04 -5.61
N THR A 172 -3.62 15.40 -5.12
CA THR A 172 -3.82 15.61 -3.69
C THR A 172 -3.52 14.31 -2.96
N THR A 173 -2.69 14.40 -1.90
CA THR A 173 -2.38 13.28 -1.02
C THR A 173 -3.65 12.57 -0.58
N ARG A 174 -3.75 11.26 -0.85
CA ARG A 174 -4.91 10.43 -0.48
C ARG A 174 -4.71 9.80 0.90
N PRO A 175 -5.78 9.47 1.65
CA PRO A 175 -5.69 8.74 2.90
C PRO A 175 -4.94 7.41 2.72
N VAL A 176 -4.12 7.05 3.72
CA VAL A 176 -3.41 5.78 3.77
C VAL A 176 -4.23 4.80 4.61
N THR A 177 -4.42 3.58 4.11
CA THR A 177 -5.12 2.51 4.82
C THR A 177 -4.13 1.47 5.29
N THR A 178 -4.07 1.20 6.59
CA THR A 178 -3.28 0.10 7.14
C THR A 178 -4.16 -1.12 7.34
N PHE A 179 -3.55 -2.30 7.43
CA PHE A 179 -4.28 -3.50 7.83
C PHE A 179 -3.46 -4.48 8.65
N GLU A 180 -4.20 -5.24 9.46
CA GLU A 180 -3.76 -6.49 10.05
C GLU A 180 -4.66 -7.61 9.53
N MET A 181 -4.07 -8.72 9.11
CA MET A 181 -4.80 -9.86 8.62
C MET A 181 -4.26 -11.15 9.21
N THR A 182 -5.17 -12.09 9.52
CA THR A 182 -4.81 -13.46 9.88
C THR A 182 -5.51 -14.46 8.96
N TRP A 183 -4.88 -15.62 8.75
CA TRP A 183 -5.51 -16.70 8.00
C TRP A 183 -5.17 -18.07 8.55
N ASN A 184 -6.13 -18.98 8.36
CA ASN A 184 -6.03 -20.36 8.80
C ASN A 184 -6.87 -21.24 7.87
N TRP A 185 -6.34 -22.41 7.51
CA TRP A 185 -7.11 -23.44 6.81
C TRP A 185 -6.68 -24.83 7.21
N ASN A 186 -7.59 -25.78 7.04
CA ASN A 186 -7.29 -27.20 7.24
C ASN A 186 -7.90 -28.02 6.11
N ASN A 187 -7.15 -29.05 5.72
CA ASN A 187 -7.57 -30.10 4.80
C ASN A 187 -7.86 -29.63 3.36
N LEU A 188 -7.27 -28.51 2.88
CA LEU A 188 -7.59 -27.94 1.56
C LEU A 188 -7.33 -28.89 0.39
N ASN A 189 -6.44 -29.89 0.55
CA ASN A 189 -6.19 -30.91 -0.47
C ASN A 189 -6.96 -32.23 -0.25
N LYS A 190 -7.92 -32.26 0.69
CA LYS A 190 -8.75 -33.44 1.00
C LYS A 190 -10.19 -33.24 0.50
N GLN A 191 -11.02 -34.26 0.68
CA GLN A 191 -12.47 -34.22 0.39
C GLN A 191 -13.14 -32.97 0.97
N ARG A 192 -14.01 -32.32 0.17
CA ARG A 192 -14.71 -31.07 0.51
C ARG A 192 -15.25 -31.05 1.94
N ARG A 193 -15.93 -32.11 2.38
CA ARG A 193 -16.52 -32.21 3.74
C ARG A 193 -15.52 -31.95 4.90
N LYS A 194 -14.23 -32.19 4.69
CA LYS A 194 -13.16 -32.03 5.69
C LYS A 194 -12.47 -30.65 5.61
N GLN A 195 -12.70 -29.90 4.53
CA GLN A 195 -12.05 -28.63 4.26
C GLN A 195 -12.61 -27.50 5.13
N SER A 196 -11.75 -26.56 5.50
CA SER A 196 -12.15 -25.31 6.14
C SER A 196 -11.13 -24.22 5.85
N CYS A 197 -11.61 -22.98 5.77
CA CYS A 197 -10.79 -21.81 5.50
C CYS A 197 -11.34 -20.61 6.27
N THR A 198 -10.47 -19.74 6.76
CA THR A 198 -10.80 -18.48 7.41
C THR A 198 -9.72 -17.46 7.10
N ILE A 199 -10.13 -16.28 6.64
CA ILE A 199 -9.30 -15.08 6.52
C ILE A 199 -10.05 -13.97 7.27
N ASP A 200 -9.34 -13.23 8.11
CA ASP A 200 -9.85 -12.12 8.91
C ASP A 200 -8.95 -10.92 8.72
N ILE A 201 -9.51 -9.76 8.39
CA ILE A 201 -8.80 -8.51 8.20
C ILE A 201 -9.44 -7.38 9.02
N LYS A 202 -8.59 -6.54 9.60
CA LYS A 202 -8.91 -5.23 10.14
C LYS A 202 -8.25 -4.18 9.26
N LEU A 203 -9.03 -3.29 8.66
CA LEU A 203 -8.55 -2.12 7.91
C LEU A 203 -8.74 -0.87 8.75
N THR A 204 -7.75 0.01 8.76
CA THR A 204 -7.79 1.31 9.46
C THR A 204 -7.38 2.41 8.50
N THR A 205 -8.25 3.39 8.30
CA THR A 205 -7.97 4.56 7.46
C THR A 205 -8.21 5.84 8.26
N HIS A 206 -7.24 6.74 8.28
CA HIS A 206 -7.38 8.09 8.83
C HIS A 206 -7.46 9.13 7.70
N PHE A 207 -8.52 9.93 7.68
CA PHE A 207 -8.79 10.91 6.63
C PHE A 207 -8.11 12.26 6.87
N ASP A 208 -7.90 12.61 8.14
CA ASP A 208 -7.26 13.84 8.63
C ASP A 208 -5.74 13.75 8.67
N ARG A 209 -5.17 12.55 8.53
CA ARG A 209 -3.72 12.30 8.69
C ARG A 209 -3.18 11.53 7.51
N ARG A 210 -2.84 12.28 6.47
CA ARG A 210 -2.32 11.74 5.21
C ARG A 210 -0.80 11.82 5.23
N MET A 211 -0.17 10.78 5.77
CA MET A 211 1.28 10.75 5.99
C MET A 211 1.99 10.09 4.80
N SER A 212 2.17 10.83 3.71
CA SER A 212 2.95 10.34 2.58
C SER A 212 3.86 11.41 1.99
N LEU A 213 4.98 10.95 1.43
CA LEU A 213 5.99 11.74 0.77
C LEU A 213 6.32 11.04 -0.54
N THR A 214 6.08 11.72 -1.65
CA THR A 214 6.32 11.20 -3.00
C THR A 214 6.97 12.28 -3.84
N TRP A 215 7.96 11.90 -4.63
CA TRP A 215 8.50 12.69 -5.74
C TRP A 215 9.02 11.75 -6.84
N HIS A 216 9.00 12.21 -8.09
CA HIS A 216 9.44 11.48 -9.28
C HIS A 216 10.32 12.36 -10.16
N GLY A 217 11.55 11.94 -10.40
CA GLY A 217 12.56 12.71 -11.12
C GLY A 217 13.21 13.79 -10.26
N GLU A 218 14.41 14.20 -10.65
CA GLU A 218 15.14 15.25 -9.93
C GLU A 218 14.57 16.66 -10.17
N ALA A 219 13.86 16.87 -11.29
CA ALA A 219 13.21 18.15 -11.59
C ALA A 219 11.90 18.36 -10.83
N ASP A 220 11.36 17.33 -10.15
CA ASP A 220 10.10 17.43 -9.40
C ASP A 220 10.24 18.37 -8.20
N GLY A 221 9.41 19.40 -8.17
CA GLY A 221 9.36 20.41 -7.11
C GLY A 221 8.69 19.93 -5.81
N SER A 222 8.26 18.67 -5.73
CA SER A 222 7.63 18.09 -4.55
C SER A 222 8.55 18.14 -3.32
N PRO A 223 8.00 18.34 -2.12
CA PRO A 223 8.80 18.36 -0.89
C PRO A 223 9.60 17.08 -0.70
N ARG A 224 10.89 17.25 -0.38
CA ARG A 224 11.82 16.15 -0.07
C ARG A 224 11.81 15.77 1.41
N GLU A 225 11.23 16.61 2.25
CA GLU A 225 10.98 16.34 3.66
C GLU A 225 9.55 16.73 4.02
N LYS A 226 8.91 15.96 4.90
CA LYS A 226 7.62 16.28 5.50
C LYS A 226 7.56 15.89 6.96
N SER A 227 6.72 16.58 7.72
CA SER A 227 6.49 16.25 9.12
C SER A 227 5.01 16.23 9.49
N TRP A 228 4.68 15.42 10.50
CA TRP A 228 3.33 15.27 11.03
C TRP A 228 3.34 15.21 12.55
N ILE A 229 2.29 15.77 13.16
CA ILE A 229 2.09 15.64 14.60
C ILE A 229 1.57 14.23 14.90
N LEU A 230 2.28 13.52 15.77
CA LEU A 230 1.84 12.29 16.40
C LEU A 230 1.31 12.64 17.81
N PRO A 231 -0.03 12.64 18.02
CA PRO A 231 -0.59 13.11 19.28
C PRO A 231 -0.14 12.29 20.48
N GLY A 232 0.34 12.99 21.51
CA GLY A 232 0.90 12.38 22.71
C GLY A 232 2.33 11.88 22.57
N ILE A 233 2.94 11.98 21.37
CA ILE A 233 4.28 11.47 21.08
C ILE A 233 5.23 12.59 20.66
N GLY A 234 4.88 13.43 19.70
CA GLY A 234 5.80 14.44 19.16
C GLY A 234 5.53 14.74 17.69
N ARG A 235 6.57 15.17 16.97
CA ARG A 235 6.54 15.39 15.52
C ARG A 235 7.39 14.35 14.80
N LEU A 236 6.76 13.56 13.95
CA LEU A 236 7.42 12.60 13.07
C LEU A 236 7.89 13.31 11.82
N PHE A 237 9.11 13.02 11.38
CA PHE A 237 9.70 13.53 10.16
C PHE A 237 10.03 12.38 9.22
N LEU A 238 9.81 12.59 7.93
CA LEU A 238 10.26 11.72 6.85
C LEU A 238 11.08 12.55 5.87
N SER A 239 12.25 12.05 5.51
CA SER A 239 13.08 12.59 4.44
C SER A 239 13.23 11.59 3.30
N CYS A 240 13.21 12.12 2.08
CA CYS A 240 13.52 11.46 0.82
C CYS A 240 14.37 12.44 -0.01
N PRO A 241 15.69 12.49 0.24
CA PRO A 241 16.60 13.37 -0.49
C PRO A 241 16.78 12.95 -1.96
N ALA A 242 17.22 13.88 -2.79
CA ALA A 242 17.60 13.63 -4.20
C ALA A 242 19.11 13.35 -4.33
N GLY A 243 19.58 12.86 -5.47
CA GLY A 243 21.02 12.78 -5.79
C GLY A 243 21.80 11.61 -5.18
N GLY A 244 21.14 10.71 -4.43
CA GLY A 244 21.69 9.40 -4.04
C GLY A 244 22.77 9.38 -2.94
N GLU A 245 23.27 10.54 -2.49
CA GLU A 245 24.27 10.64 -1.41
C GLU A 245 23.66 10.35 -0.03
N GLU A 246 22.48 10.92 0.23
CA GLU A 246 21.74 10.71 1.46
C GLU A 246 20.66 9.64 1.29
N ARG A 247 20.44 8.83 2.33
CA ARG A 247 19.37 7.83 2.33
C ARG A 247 18.08 8.39 2.91
N PRO A 248 16.92 8.04 2.33
CA PRO A 248 15.63 8.33 2.93
C PRO A 248 15.58 7.80 4.36
N SER A 249 14.99 8.57 5.26
CA SER A 249 15.02 8.27 6.69
C SER A 249 13.79 8.77 7.43
N ILE A 250 13.58 8.24 8.63
CA ILE A 250 12.53 8.63 9.57
C ILE A 250 13.14 8.99 10.92
N TRP A 251 12.62 10.03 11.56
CA TRP A 251 12.99 10.38 12.93
C TRP A 251 11.83 11.06 13.66
N LEU A 252 11.93 11.12 14.97
CA LEU A 252 10.96 11.77 15.83
C LEU A 252 11.63 12.93 16.57
N ASN A 253 11.01 14.10 16.55
CA ASN A 253 11.24 15.13 17.55
C ASN A 253 10.16 14.99 18.64
N PRO A 254 10.50 14.43 19.81
CA PRO A 254 9.54 14.19 20.88
C PRO A 254 9.22 15.40 21.75
N TYR A 255 9.97 16.49 21.60
CA TYR A 255 10.00 17.68 22.48
C TYR A 255 10.57 17.45 23.89
N THR A 256 10.74 16.20 24.32
CA THR A 256 11.26 15.78 25.63
C THR A 256 12.09 14.50 25.50
N ASP A 257 12.90 14.18 26.51
CA ASP A 257 13.88 13.08 26.51
C ASP A 257 13.28 11.67 26.71
N ASP A 258 11.98 11.58 27.00
CA ASP A 258 11.32 10.34 27.42
C ASP A 258 10.66 9.54 26.29
N ALA A 259 11.12 9.73 25.04
CA ALA A 259 10.55 9.07 23.87
C ALA A 259 11.43 7.95 23.30
N ARG A 260 10.76 6.97 22.68
CA ARG A 260 11.41 5.84 22.00
C ARG A 260 10.69 5.45 20.73
N LEU A 261 11.45 4.97 19.76
CA LEU A 261 10.95 4.29 18.56
C LEU A 261 11.41 2.83 18.60
N TYR A 262 10.47 1.89 18.71
CA TYR A 262 10.72 0.49 18.37
C TYR A 262 10.36 0.29 16.90
N ILE A 263 11.27 -0.29 16.12
CA ILE A 263 11.16 -0.49 14.68
C ILE A 263 11.38 -1.96 14.39
N GLU A 264 10.38 -2.57 13.76
CA GLU A 264 10.51 -3.86 13.09
C GLU A 264 10.65 -3.62 11.59
N ASP A 265 11.86 -3.82 11.12
CA ASP A 265 12.26 -3.72 9.72
C ASP A 265 12.31 -5.11 9.11
N VAL A 266 11.65 -5.27 7.98
CA VAL A 266 11.61 -6.54 7.27
C VAL A 266 12.08 -6.29 5.85
N GLU A 267 13.08 -7.05 5.44
CA GLU A 267 13.61 -6.99 4.08
C GLU A 267 13.72 -8.41 3.49
N GLY A 268 13.17 -8.58 2.28
CA GLY A 268 13.26 -9.82 1.53
C GLY A 268 12.29 -10.93 1.98
N GLU A 269 12.67 -12.17 1.70
CA GLU A 269 11.89 -13.39 2.00
C GLU A 269 12.80 -14.49 2.54
N GLY A 270 12.41 -15.09 3.68
CA GLY A 270 13.16 -16.19 4.27
C GLY A 270 12.81 -16.44 5.73
N LEU A 271 13.76 -16.99 6.48
CA LEU A 271 13.58 -17.23 7.92
C LEU A 271 13.49 -15.90 8.67
N VAL A 272 12.53 -15.78 9.59
CA VAL A 272 12.33 -14.54 10.38
C VAL A 272 13.64 -14.03 11.01
N PRO A 273 14.48 -14.85 11.67
CA PRO A 273 15.71 -14.35 12.29
C PRO A 273 16.76 -13.79 11.32
N LEU A 274 16.63 -14.02 10.01
CA LEU A 274 17.58 -13.57 8.99
C LEU A 274 17.06 -12.36 8.18
N HIS A 275 15.76 -12.09 8.24
CA HIS A 275 15.08 -11.12 7.37
C HIS A 275 14.25 -10.10 8.15
N ARG A 276 14.31 -10.16 9.48
CA ARG A 276 13.67 -9.20 10.38
C ARG A 276 14.72 -8.64 11.31
N THR A 277 14.86 -7.32 11.28
CA THR A 277 15.67 -6.56 12.22
C THR A 277 14.73 -5.83 13.17
N GLU A 278 15.00 -5.95 14.47
CA GLU A 278 14.28 -5.20 15.51
C GLU A 278 15.24 -4.21 16.14
N VAL A 279 14.89 -2.93 16.12
CA VAL A 279 15.72 -1.85 16.67
C VAL A 279 14.88 -1.04 17.64
N SER A 280 15.46 -0.68 18.78
CA SER A 280 14.87 0.31 19.71
C SER A 280 15.79 1.52 19.77
N LEU A 281 15.27 2.67 19.32
CA LEU A 281 15.96 3.96 19.36
C LEU A 281 15.44 4.75 20.56
N GLY A 282 16.37 5.29 21.34
CA GLY A 282 16.08 6.24 22.41
C GLY A 282 16.31 7.67 21.97
N TYR A 283 15.99 8.60 22.88
CA TYR A 283 16.35 10.00 22.72
C TYR A 283 17.87 10.19 22.74
N ASP A 284 18.36 11.04 21.86
CA ASP A 284 19.75 11.48 21.79
C ASP A 284 19.83 12.95 22.24
N ASP A 285 20.48 13.19 23.37
CA ASP A 285 20.63 14.52 23.98
C ASP A 285 21.42 15.49 23.08
N SER A 286 22.27 14.99 22.20
CA SER A 286 23.10 15.83 21.32
C SER A 286 22.31 16.41 20.15
N THR A 287 21.35 15.64 19.61
CA THR A 287 20.52 16.04 18.47
C THR A 287 19.13 16.50 18.89
N GLY A 288 18.66 16.10 20.07
CA GLY A 288 17.31 16.31 20.56
C GLY A 288 16.25 15.45 19.86
N LEU A 289 16.67 14.35 19.22
CA LEU A 289 15.84 13.51 18.36
C LEU A 289 15.83 12.04 18.81
N VAL A 290 14.87 11.28 18.30
CA VAL A 290 14.92 9.81 18.29
C VAL A 290 15.07 9.37 16.83
N GLY A 291 16.24 8.81 16.50
CA GLY A 291 16.66 8.53 15.13
C GLY A 291 17.79 9.45 14.66
N PRO A 292 18.08 9.51 13.35
CA PRO A 292 17.33 8.92 12.24
C PRO A 292 17.45 7.40 12.10
N TYR A 293 16.41 6.78 11.56
CA TYR A 293 16.43 5.40 11.07
C TYR A 293 16.34 5.39 9.54
N PRO A 294 17.24 4.70 8.81
CA PRO A 294 17.19 4.62 7.35
C PRO A 294 15.96 3.83 6.89
N LEU A 295 15.28 4.31 5.85
CA LEU A 295 14.16 3.58 5.25
C LEU A 295 14.68 2.45 4.35
N PRO A 296 13.97 1.30 4.29
CA PRO A 296 14.29 0.25 3.33
C PRO A 296 14.00 0.75 1.91
N SER A 297 14.85 0.39 0.95
CA SER A 297 14.69 0.80 -0.46
C SER A 297 13.46 0.22 -1.13
N ASN A 298 13.06 -0.96 -0.69
CA ASN A 298 11.92 -1.71 -1.19
C ASN A 298 11.40 -2.56 -0.03
N GLY A 299 10.64 -1.94 0.87
CA GLY A 299 10.26 -2.61 2.10
C GLY A 299 9.19 -1.89 2.91
N SER A 300 9.06 -2.33 4.15
CA SER A 300 8.08 -1.77 5.08
C SER A 300 8.57 -1.87 6.51
N LEU A 301 8.21 -0.88 7.32
CA LEU A 301 8.53 -0.79 8.72
C LEU A 301 7.25 -0.86 9.55
N ARG A 302 7.30 -1.61 10.65
CA ARG A 302 6.28 -1.56 11.70
C ARG A 302 6.89 -0.84 12.89
N ILE A 303 6.33 0.32 13.22
CA ILE A 303 6.94 1.27 14.15
C ILE A 303 6.02 1.47 15.34
N GLN A 304 6.56 1.32 16.55
CA GLN A 304 5.92 1.70 17.79
C GLN A 304 6.62 2.94 18.33
N ALA A 305 5.92 4.06 18.34
CA ALA A 305 6.39 5.29 18.96
C ALA A 305 5.80 5.42 20.35
N THR A 306 6.64 5.66 21.35
CA THR A 306 6.23 5.80 22.75
C THR A 306 6.79 7.07 23.37
N ARG A 307 6.02 7.69 24.27
CA ARG A 307 6.43 8.84 25.11
C ARG A 307 5.48 8.99 26.30
N ALA A 308 5.99 9.17 27.52
CA ALA A 308 5.18 9.41 28.72
C ALA A 308 3.97 8.46 28.87
N GLY A 309 4.14 7.17 28.58
CA GLY A 309 3.05 6.17 28.62
C GLY A 309 2.04 6.24 27.45
N ASN A 310 2.16 7.19 26.53
CA ASN A 310 1.43 7.18 25.27
C ASN A 310 2.12 6.26 24.27
N GLU A 311 1.33 5.58 23.46
CA GLU A 311 1.79 4.64 22.44
C GLU A 311 1.05 4.86 21.12
N ARG A 312 1.79 4.89 20.02
CA ARG A 312 1.24 4.94 18.65
C ARG A 312 1.95 3.92 17.78
N TRP A 313 1.15 3.10 17.11
CA TRP A 313 1.63 2.16 16.12
C TRP A 313 1.43 2.71 14.71
N LEU A 314 2.48 2.61 13.90
CA LEU A 314 2.52 3.05 12.52
C LEU A 314 2.97 1.89 11.64
N MET A 315 2.37 1.80 10.46
CA MET A 315 2.84 0.96 9.37
C MET A 315 3.33 1.88 8.26
N LEU A 316 4.58 1.70 7.85
CA LEU A 316 5.23 2.48 6.81
C LEU A 316 5.64 1.55 5.66
N SER A 317 5.44 2.00 4.43
CA SER A 317 6.07 1.42 3.24
C SER A 317 6.99 2.42 2.58
N SER A 318 8.09 1.92 2.03
CA SER A 318 9.08 2.71 1.29
C SER A 318 9.47 1.98 0.01
N LEU A 319 9.45 2.73 -1.09
CA LEU A 319 10.01 2.33 -2.37
C LEU A 319 10.78 3.50 -2.96
N PHE A 320 12.06 3.33 -3.27
CA PHE A 320 12.84 4.40 -3.89
C PHE A 320 13.95 3.88 -4.80
N LYS A 321 14.31 4.71 -5.77
CA LYS A 321 15.49 4.58 -6.62
C LYS A 321 16.11 5.98 -6.76
N LEU A 322 17.33 6.16 -6.29
CA LEU A 322 17.97 7.49 -6.21
C LEU A 322 19.20 7.64 -7.12
N ASN A 323 19.52 6.61 -7.88
CA ASN A 323 20.77 6.48 -8.63
C ASN A 323 20.57 5.85 -10.02
N ASP A 324 19.43 6.11 -10.66
CA ASP A 324 19.27 5.78 -12.08
C ASP A 324 20.22 6.64 -12.93
N PRO A 325 20.91 6.06 -13.94
CA PRO A 325 21.70 6.85 -14.90
C PRO A 325 20.92 7.96 -15.59
N ASP A 326 19.60 7.80 -15.69
CA ASP A 326 18.66 8.82 -16.13
C ASP A 326 17.97 9.45 -14.90
N PRO A 327 18.36 10.67 -14.47
CA PRO A 327 17.85 11.30 -13.25
C PRO A 327 16.33 11.48 -13.22
N GLN A 328 15.67 11.49 -14.38
CA GLN A 328 14.21 11.61 -14.46
C GLN A 328 13.50 10.31 -14.05
N ARG A 329 14.23 9.19 -13.97
CA ARG A 329 13.71 7.90 -13.48
C ARG A 329 13.99 7.67 -11.99
N ASN A 330 14.67 8.59 -11.31
CA ASN A 330 14.78 8.57 -9.86
C ASN A 330 13.41 8.81 -9.23
N PHE A 331 13.15 8.23 -8.07
CA PHE A 331 11.91 8.46 -7.33
C PHE A 331 12.06 8.09 -5.86
N CYS A 332 11.23 8.70 -5.01
CA CYS A 332 11.00 8.24 -3.65
C CYS A 332 9.51 8.21 -3.36
N GLU A 333 9.04 7.10 -2.82
CA GLU A 333 7.63 6.83 -2.58
C GLU A 333 7.45 6.26 -1.18
N VAL A 334 7.00 7.09 -0.23
CA VAL A 334 6.82 6.70 1.17
C VAL A 334 5.37 6.95 1.58
N ALA A 335 4.77 5.96 2.24
CA ALA A 335 3.43 6.07 2.81
C ALA A 335 3.41 5.48 4.21
N THR A 336 2.78 6.20 5.13
CA THR A 336 2.65 5.84 6.53
C THR A 336 1.20 5.98 6.97
N GLY A 337 0.72 5.03 7.77
CA GLY A 337 -0.59 5.11 8.39
C GLY A 337 -0.56 4.61 9.83
N TYR A 338 -1.51 5.06 10.63
CA TYR A 338 -1.77 4.46 11.94
C TYR A 338 -2.36 3.08 11.74
N TYR A 339 -1.97 2.12 12.59
CA TYR A 339 -2.67 0.85 12.68
C TYR A 339 -3.07 0.61 14.14
N ASP A 340 -4.38 0.55 14.38
CA ASP A 340 -4.92 0.29 15.71
C ASP A 340 -4.78 -1.20 16.01
N ARG A 341 -4.10 -1.57 17.09
CA ARG A 341 -4.01 -2.96 17.55
C ARG A 341 -5.31 -3.44 18.18
#